data_AF-F9LZN0-F1
#
_entry.id   AF-F9LZN0-F1
#
_cell.length_a   1.000
_cell.length_b   1.000
_cell.length_c   1.000
_cell.angle_alpha   90.00
_cell.angle_beta   90.00
_cell.angle_gamma   90.00
#
_symmetry.space_group_name_H-M   'P 1'
#
loop_
_entity.id
_entity.type
_entity.pdbx_description
1 polymer ?
#
loop_
_entity_poly.entity_id
_entity_poly.type
_entity_poly.pdbx_seq_one_letter_code
_entity_poly.pdbx_strand_id
1 'polypeptide(L)'
;MARRNYFDILNQMEFDPQRELKNLVDLLKMENNLGRGYYTTINSAISDNFLDYPNRSTFTSYSQMIEVIISNIYDTTEQLFVFSELLVDIFNNLEGKFTEKECQFIQVIFDNITRFLELSNHELITLDNGNKIIVEKNVYASEASQIVSETSIEEAIKVLEYNHFSNKGNIQRKKEILIALANYLEPFRKELNNSEELKDILKVNNQKVIAFEKLFEMYNNFGLRHNNSNQYHLDLADDELEQWYDDIYTSTLFVILSMDESRILSKLKTLREG
;
A
#
# COMPACT_ATOMS: atom_id res chain seq x y z
N MET A 1 -21.61 15.87 33.13
CA MET A 1 -21.06 14.96 32.10
C MET A 1 -22.04 13.81 31.93
N ALA A 2 -22.49 13.54 30.70
CA ALA A 2 -23.33 12.37 30.44
C ALA A 2 -22.53 11.08 30.72
N ARG A 3 -23.16 10.07 31.35
CA ARG A 3 -22.54 8.74 31.52
C ARG A 3 -22.36 8.13 30.13
N ARG A 4 -21.12 7.77 29.79
CA ARG A 4 -20.78 7.01 28.58
C ARG A 4 -20.86 5.51 28.90
N ASN A 5 -21.45 4.73 28.00
CA ASN A 5 -21.40 3.26 28.09
C ASN A 5 -20.07 2.75 27.51
N TYR A 6 -19.75 1.46 27.69
CA TYR A 6 -18.47 0.94 27.23
C TYR A 6 -18.31 0.92 25.70
N PHE A 7 -19.39 0.80 24.92
CA PHE A 7 -19.34 0.93 23.46
C PHE A 7 -18.98 2.36 23.03
N ASP A 8 -19.51 3.38 23.73
CA ASP A 8 -19.16 4.78 23.46
C ASP A 8 -17.67 5.03 23.70
N ILE A 9 -17.08 4.34 24.69
CA ILE A 9 -15.64 4.41 24.98
C ILE A 9 -14.85 3.74 23.86
N LEU A 10 -15.24 2.52 23.46
CA LEU A 10 -14.55 1.78 22.39
C LEU A 10 -14.61 2.52 21.04
N ASN A 11 -15.74 3.14 20.71
CA ASN A 11 -15.92 3.91 19.47
C ASN A 11 -15.10 5.21 19.44
N GLN A 12 -14.63 5.68 20.60
CA GLN A 12 -13.79 6.87 20.72
C GLN A 12 -12.32 6.53 20.94
N MET A 13 -11.96 5.24 20.95
CA MET A 13 -10.56 4.85 21.06
C MET A 13 -9.82 5.19 19.77
N GLU A 14 -8.88 6.11 19.89
CA GLU A 14 -7.94 6.42 18.83
C GLU A 14 -6.89 5.32 18.69
N PHE A 15 -6.31 5.25 17.50
CA PHE A 15 -5.16 4.40 17.20
C PHE A 15 -3.97 4.80 18.08
N ASP A 16 -3.39 3.82 18.75
CA ASP A 16 -2.22 3.99 19.62
C ASP A 16 -1.18 2.91 19.27
N PRO A 17 -0.14 3.24 18.47
CA PRO A 17 0.85 2.27 18.02
C PRO A 17 1.53 1.49 19.15
N GLN A 18 1.78 2.15 20.29
CA GLN A 18 2.45 1.52 21.44
C GLN A 18 1.54 0.47 22.08
N ARG A 19 0.26 0.82 22.26
CA ARG A 19 -0.73 -0.11 22.79
C ARG A 19 -0.93 -1.29 21.85
N GLU A 20 -1.08 -1.05 20.55
CA GLU A 20 -1.34 -2.13 19.59
C GLU A 20 -0.13 -3.04 19.40
N LEU A 21 1.09 -2.51 19.36
CA LEU A 21 2.32 -3.32 19.33
C LEU A 21 2.44 -4.19 20.58
N LYS A 22 2.17 -3.62 21.76
CA LYS A 22 2.16 -4.38 23.00
C LYS A 22 1.10 -5.50 22.96
N ASN A 23 -0.12 -5.21 22.52
CA ASN A 23 -1.18 -6.21 22.40
C ASN A 23 -0.76 -7.37 21.49
N LEU A 24 -0.15 -7.10 20.33
CA LEU A 24 0.37 -8.14 19.44
C LEU A 24 1.45 -9.00 20.10
N VAL A 25 2.42 -8.37 20.78
CA VAL A 25 3.48 -9.08 21.49
C VAL A 25 2.92 -9.94 22.62
N ASP A 26 1.94 -9.43 23.36
CA ASP A 26 1.27 -10.15 24.45
C ASP A 26 0.49 -11.36 23.89
N LEU A 27 -0.20 -11.23 22.75
CA LEU A 27 -0.87 -12.34 22.08
C LEU A 27 0.12 -13.44 21.65
N LEU A 28 1.27 -13.07 21.08
CA LEU A 28 2.29 -14.03 20.66
C LEU A 28 2.90 -14.81 21.84
N LYS A 29 2.99 -14.18 23.01
CA LYS A 29 3.56 -14.76 24.24
C LYS A 29 2.51 -15.41 25.15
N MET A 30 1.23 -15.35 24.80
CA MET A 30 0.16 -15.91 25.60
C MET A 30 0.27 -17.45 25.64
N GLU A 31 0.51 -18.01 26.82
CA GLU A 31 0.49 -19.46 27.02
C GLU A 31 -0.94 -20.00 26.88
N ASN A 32 -1.12 -20.96 25.99
CA ASN A 32 -2.42 -21.58 25.75
C ASN A 32 -2.28 -23.05 25.33
N ASN A 33 -3.36 -23.82 25.44
CA ASN A 33 -3.42 -25.18 24.91
C ASN A 33 -3.67 -25.13 23.39
N LEU A 34 -2.60 -24.93 22.64
CA LEU A 34 -2.59 -24.81 21.18
C LEU A 34 -2.47 -26.18 20.48
N GLY A 35 -2.94 -27.26 21.11
CA GLY A 35 -3.07 -28.57 20.46
C GLY A 35 -1.79 -29.41 20.41
N ARG A 36 -0.69 -28.97 21.04
CA ARG A 36 0.57 -29.74 21.16
C ARG A 36 0.60 -30.75 22.31
N GLY A 37 -0.48 -30.85 23.10
CA GLY A 37 -0.55 -31.71 24.30
C GLY A 37 0.07 -31.10 25.56
N TYR A 38 0.64 -29.90 25.46
CA TYR A 38 1.12 -29.06 26.55
C TYR A 38 0.81 -27.58 26.25
N TYR A 39 0.92 -26.71 27.26
CA TYR A 39 0.76 -25.27 27.08
C TYR A 39 1.98 -24.71 26.35
N THR A 40 1.74 -23.96 25.28
CA THR A 40 2.78 -23.33 24.46
C THR A 40 2.31 -21.96 23.99
N THR A 41 3.16 -21.26 23.24
CA THR A 41 2.88 -19.94 22.68
C THR A 41 3.01 -19.97 21.17
N ILE A 42 2.38 -19.02 20.46
CA ILE A 42 2.61 -18.87 19.02
C ILE A 42 4.07 -18.51 18.75
N ASN A 43 4.69 -17.73 19.62
CA ASN A 43 6.11 -17.38 19.51
C ASN A 43 7.02 -18.63 19.52
N SER A 44 6.73 -19.61 20.38
CA SER A 44 7.42 -20.90 20.40
C SER A 44 7.13 -21.70 19.12
N ALA A 45 5.88 -21.75 18.66
CA ALA A 45 5.50 -22.46 17.45
C ALA A 45 6.18 -21.91 16.19
N ILE A 46 6.34 -20.58 16.08
CA ILE A 46 7.14 -19.94 15.03
C ILE A 46 8.60 -20.36 15.17
N SER A 47 9.17 -20.23 16.37
CA SER A 47 10.59 -20.54 16.62
C SER A 47 10.95 -21.99 16.29
N ASP A 48 10.08 -22.94 16.65
CA ASP A 48 10.24 -24.37 16.36
C ASP A 48 10.29 -24.67 14.86
N ASN A 49 9.57 -23.89 14.06
CA ASN A 49 9.44 -24.07 12.62
C ASN A 49 10.28 -23.06 11.79
N PHE A 50 11.06 -22.19 12.45
CA PHE A 50 11.68 -21.04 11.80
C PHE A 50 12.68 -21.41 10.71
N LEU A 51 13.37 -22.55 10.83
CA LEU A 51 14.32 -22.99 9.81
C LEU A 51 13.64 -23.37 8.48
N ASP A 52 12.34 -23.62 8.50
CA ASP A 52 11.54 -23.89 7.30
C ASP A 52 11.00 -22.61 6.65
N TYR A 53 11.12 -21.45 7.31
CA TYR A 53 10.64 -20.16 6.79
C TYR A 53 11.55 -19.70 5.63
N PRO A 54 11.03 -19.57 4.39
CA PRO A 54 11.85 -19.29 3.21
C PRO A 54 12.51 -17.91 3.26
N ASN A 55 11.82 -16.91 3.83
CA ASN A 55 12.28 -15.52 3.85
C ASN A 55 13.18 -15.19 5.06
N ARG A 56 13.70 -16.20 5.78
CA ARG A 56 14.62 -16.00 6.92
C ARG A 56 16.03 -15.55 6.54
N SER A 57 16.33 -15.42 5.24
CA SER A 57 17.69 -15.14 4.75
C SER A 57 18.72 -16.12 5.35
N THR A 58 19.73 -15.63 6.04
CA THR A 58 20.76 -16.43 6.73
C THR A 58 20.50 -16.61 8.23
N PHE A 59 19.41 -16.06 8.76
CA PHE A 59 19.07 -16.21 10.17
C PHE A 59 18.70 -17.66 10.49
N THR A 60 19.26 -18.16 11.58
CA THR A 60 18.96 -19.51 12.12
C THR A 60 18.04 -19.45 13.34
N SER A 61 17.70 -18.24 13.80
CA SER A 61 16.90 -18.01 14.99
C SER A 61 15.89 -16.89 14.74
N TYR A 62 14.62 -17.17 15.05
CA TYR A 62 13.53 -16.20 14.93
C TYR A 62 13.80 -14.97 15.80
N SER A 63 14.25 -15.17 17.06
CA SER A 63 14.51 -14.04 17.97
C SER A 63 15.64 -13.14 17.47
N GLN A 64 16.69 -13.69 16.86
CA GLN A 64 17.78 -12.91 16.27
C GLN A 64 17.31 -12.09 15.06
N MET A 65 16.47 -12.67 14.20
CA MET A 65 15.88 -11.94 13.07
C MET A 65 15.02 -10.76 13.55
N ILE A 66 14.16 -11.00 14.55
CA ILE A 66 13.33 -9.94 15.14
C ILE A 66 14.16 -8.83 15.76
N GLU A 67 15.20 -9.17 16.53
CA GLU A 67 16.09 -8.19 17.16
C GLU A 67 16.76 -7.28 16.11
N VAL A 68 17.26 -7.87 15.01
CA VAL A 68 17.85 -7.11 13.92
C VAL A 68 16.82 -6.22 13.22
N ILE A 69 15.63 -6.74 12.88
CA ILE A 69 14.60 -5.95 12.19
C ILE A 69 14.15 -4.78 13.06
N ILE A 70 13.81 -5.01 14.33
CA ILE A 70 13.29 -3.96 15.23
C ILE A 70 14.37 -2.92 15.55
N SER A 71 15.64 -3.31 15.70
CA SER A 71 16.73 -2.38 16.02
C SER A 71 17.01 -1.34 14.93
N ASN A 72 16.52 -1.55 13.70
CA ASN A 72 16.67 -0.61 12.59
C ASN A 72 15.51 0.38 12.46
N ILE A 73 14.50 0.31 13.33
CA ILE A 73 13.27 1.12 13.22
C ILE A 73 13.11 1.97 14.47
N TYR A 74 12.97 3.29 14.31
CA TYR A 74 12.89 4.22 15.42
C TYR A 74 11.44 4.65 15.74
N ASP A 75 10.57 4.68 14.75
CA ASP A 75 9.16 5.05 14.94
C ASP A 75 8.33 3.83 15.39
N THR A 76 7.45 4.02 16.37
CA THR A 76 6.64 2.90 16.90
C THR A 76 5.57 2.44 15.91
N THR A 77 5.02 3.36 15.11
CA THR A 77 4.03 2.99 14.08
C THR A 77 4.68 2.14 13.01
N GLU A 78 5.86 2.56 12.56
CA GLU A 78 6.69 1.81 11.62
C GLU A 78 7.08 0.43 12.21
N GLN A 79 7.49 0.36 13.48
CA GLN A 79 7.76 -0.92 14.15
C GLN A 79 6.53 -1.83 14.16
N LEU A 80 5.36 -1.30 14.49
CA LEU A 80 4.10 -2.05 14.48
C LEU A 80 3.81 -2.59 13.09
N PHE A 81 3.91 -1.77 12.05
CA PHE A 81 3.57 -2.16 10.68
C PHE A 81 4.56 -3.17 10.12
N VAL A 82 5.88 -2.93 10.23
CA VAL A 82 6.90 -3.90 9.78
C VAL A 82 6.77 -5.23 10.53
N PHE A 83 6.54 -5.19 11.85
CA PHE A 83 6.35 -6.42 12.61
C PHE A 83 5.08 -7.17 12.17
N SER A 84 4.03 -6.43 11.82
CA SER A 84 2.78 -7.02 11.32
C SER A 84 2.94 -7.65 9.93
N GLU A 85 3.63 -6.99 9.00
CA GLU A 85 3.97 -7.56 7.69
C GLU A 85 4.77 -8.86 7.85
N LEU A 86 5.78 -8.84 8.73
CA LEU A 86 6.61 -10.01 9.01
C LEU A 86 5.78 -11.17 9.58
N LEU A 87 4.90 -10.92 10.55
CA LEU A 87 4.02 -11.95 11.12
C LEU A 87 3.10 -12.53 10.05
N VAL A 88 2.47 -11.68 9.24
CA VAL A 88 1.60 -12.09 8.14
C VAL A 88 2.37 -12.99 7.15
N ASP A 89 3.59 -12.60 6.78
CA ASP A 89 4.43 -13.39 5.88
C ASP A 89 4.82 -14.74 6.49
N ILE A 90 5.27 -14.76 7.76
CA ILE A 90 5.59 -16.00 8.48
C ILE A 90 4.39 -16.93 8.55
N PHE A 91 3.21 -16.42 8.93
CA PHE A 91 2.00 -17.23 9.07
C PHE A 91 1.56 -17.84 7.74
N ASN A 92 1.60 -17.08 6.65
CA ASN A 92 1.23 -17.61 5.33
C ASN A 92 2.25 -18.66 4.84
N ASN A 93 3.55 -18.43 5.04
CA ASN A 93 4.59 -19.36 4.57
C ASN A 93 4.72 -20.62 5.44
N LEU A 94 4.31 -20.56 6.71
CA LEU A 94 4.35 -21.68 7.64
C LEU A 94 2.97 -22.29 7.93
N GLU A 95 1.93 -21.94 7.16
CA GLU A 95 0.54 -22.39 7.40
C GLU A 95 0.44 -23.91 7.65
N GLY A 96 1.12 -24.71 6.84
CA GLY A 96 1.15 -26.18 6.95
C GLY A 96 1.97 -26.74 8.13
N LYS A 97 2.62 -25.90 8.93
CA LYS A 97 3.43 -26.27 10.10
C LYS A 97 2.71 -26.06 11.43
N PHE A 98 1.57 -25.37 11.39
CA PHE A 98 0.78 -25.08 12.57
C PHE A 98 -0.30 -26.14 12.80
N THR A 99 -0.64 -26.38 14.06
CA THR A 99 -1.82 -27.19 14.40
C THR A 99 -3.10 -26.43 14.08
N GLU A 100 -4.24 -27.13 13.99
CA GLU A 100 -5.55 -26.48 13.81
C GLU A 100 -5.83 -25.41 14.88
N LYS A 101 -5.46 -25.68 16.14
CA LYS A 101 -5.65 -24.71 17.24
C LYS A 101 -4.69 -23.52 17.16
N GLU A 102 -3.48 -23.74 16.66
CA GLU A 102 -2.55 -22.64 16.37
C GLU A 102 -3.11 -21.75 15.25
N CYS A 103 -3.65 -22.33 14.17
CA CYS A 103 -4.28 -21.57 13.09
C CYS A 103 -5.49 -20.75 13.57
N GLN A 104 -6.35 -21.33 14.42
CA GLN A 104 -7.48 -20.59 15.02
C GLN A 104 -7.01 -19.40 15.87
N PHE A 105 -5.91 -19.56 16.61
CA PHE A 105 -5.36 -18.48 17.42
C PHE A 105 -4.61 -17.43 16.57
N ILE A 106 -3.92 -17.86 15.51
CA ILE A 106 -3.33 -16.97 14.49
C ILE A 106 -4.41 -16.10 13.84
N GLN A 107 -5.61 -16.64 13.60
CA GLN A 107 -6.72 -15.83 13.09
C GLN A 107 -7.08 -14.67 14.04
N VAL A 108 -7.03 -14.87 15.35
CA VAL A 108 -7.23 -13.77 16.33
C VAL A 108 -6.16 -12.69 16.18
N ILE A 109 -4.92 -13.07 15.86
CA ILE A 109 -3.84 -12.13 15.59
C ILE A 109 -4.14 -11.36 14.30
N PHE A 110 -4.56 -12.04 13.23
CA PHE A 110 -4.99 -11.37 11.98
C PHE A 110 -6.15 -10.39 12.19
N ASP A 111 -7.14 -10.75 13.01
CA ASP A 111 -8.28 -9.89 13.33
C ASP A 111 -7.83 -8.63 14.08
N ASN A 112 -6.85 -8.76 14.99
CA ASN A 112 -6.24 -7.60 15.68
C ASN A 112 -5.47 -6.71 14.70
N ILE A 113 -4.67 -7.31 13.80
CA ILE A 113 -3.95 -6.59 12.75
C ILE A 113 -4.92 -5.79 11.90
N THR A 114 -5.94 -6.45 11.35
CA THR A 114 -6.96 -5.83 10.52
C THR A 114 -7.62 -4.65 11.23
N ARG A 115 -7.95 -4.82 12.52
CA ARG A 115 -8.63 -3.78 13.30
C ARG A 115 -7.80 -2.52 13.49
N PHE A 116 -6.53 -2.63 13.87
CA PHE A 116 -5.73 -1.40 14.04
C PHE A 116 -5.32 -0.78 12.70
N LEU A 117 -5.22 -1.58 11.63
CA LEU A 117 -5.04 -1.03 10.28
C LEU A 117 -6.26 -0.18 9.90
N GLU A 118 -7.48 -0.63 10.16
CA GLU A 118 -8.68 0.20 9.97
C GLU A 118 -8.65 1.50 10.80
N LEU A 119 -8.27 1.42 12.08
CA LEU A 119 -8.18 2.60 12.96
C LEU A 119 -7.10 3.60 12.51
N SER A 120 -6.07 3.13 11.81
CA SER A 120 -4.98 3.96 11.30
C SER A 120 -5.17 4.38 9.84
N ASN A 121 -6.30 4.06 9.20
CA ASN A 121 -6.54 4.28 7.76
C ASN A 121 -5.57 3.52 6.84
N HIS A 122 -5.22 2.29 7.19
CA HIS A 122 -4.35 1.41 6.41
C HIS A 122 -5.03 0.09 6.06
N GLU A 123 -4.46 -0.66 5.12
CA GLU A 123 -4.90 -2.00 4.72
C GLU A 123 -3.73 -2.87 4.26
N LEU A 124 -3.94 -4.20 4.25
CA LEU A 124 -3.01 -5.16 3.66
C LEU A 124 -3.38 -5.41 2.20
N ILE A 125 -2.42 -5.22 1.30
CA ILE A 125 -2.53 -5.62 -0.11
C ILE A 125 -1.55 -6.75 -0.43
N THR A 126 -1.80 -7.48 -1.51
CA THR A 126 -0.90 -8.55 -1.98
C THR A 126 -0.17 -8.09 -3.24
N LEU A 127 1.15 -8.17 -3.22
CA LEU A 127 2.05 -7.88 -4.36
C LEU A 127 2.09 -9.06 -5.35
N ASP A 128 2.64 -8.83 -6.55
CA ASP A 128 2.75 -9.84 -7.61
C ASP A 128 3.52 -11.10 -7.19
N ASN A 129 4.50 -10.92 -6.30
CA ASN A 129 5.32 -12.01 -5.76
C ASN A 129 4.63 -12.76 -4.59
N GLY A 130 3.38 -12.41 -4.25
CA GLY A 130 2.62 -12.99 -3.15
C GLY A 130 2.87 -12.37 -1.79
N ASN A 131 3.84 -11.46 -1.66
CA ASN A 131 4.11 -10.76 -0.40
C ASN A 131 2.92 -9.85 -0.05
N LYS A 132 2.61 -9.73 1.24
CA LYS A 132 1.59 -8.80 1.70
C LYS A 132 2.22 -7.60 2.37
N ILE A 133 1.79 -6.41 1.98
CA ILE A 133 2.32 -5.15 2.49
C ILE A 133 1.20 -4.24 2.99
N ILE A 134 1.52 -3.36 3.93
CA ILE A 134 0.60 -2.40 4.54
C ILE A 134 0.67 -1.08 3.76
N VAL A 135 -0.46 -0.63 3.22
CA VAL A 135 -0.57 0.65 2.52
C VAL A 135 -1.59 1.55 3.20
N GLU A 136 -1.40 2.87 3.10
CA GLU A 136 -2.44 3.82 3.47
C GLU A 136 -3.62 3.72 2.50
N LYS A 137 -4.84 3.68 3.03
CA LYS A 137 -6.06 3.62 2.23
C LYS A 137 -6.22 4.90 1.43
N ASN A 138 -6.33 4.76 0.12
CA ASN A 138 -6.60 5.85 -0.79
C ASN A 138 -7.62 5.40 -1.83
N VAL A 139 -8.86 5.91 -1.71
CA VAL A 139 -9.98 5.54 -2.58
C VAL A 139 -9.64 5.77 -4.06
N TYR A 140 -8.96 6.87 -4.39
CA TYR A 140 -8.56 7.15 -5.77
C TYR A 140 -7.53 6.14 -6.28
N ALA A 141 -6.60 5.71 -5.42
CA ALA A 141 -5.62 4.68 -5.76
C ALA A 141 -6.29 3.31 -5.93
N SER A 142 -7.26 2.95 -5.08
CA SER A 142 -8.02 1.71 -5.20
C SER A 142 -8.79 1.65 -6.53
N GLU A 143 -9.53 2.70 -6.88
CA GLU A 143 -10.27 2.79 -8.14
C GLU A 143 -9.34 2.82 -9.35
N ALA A 144 -8.27 3.62 -9.30
CA ALA A 144 -7.27 3.67 -10.36
C ALA A 144 -6.57 2.31 -10.55
N SER A 145 -6.23 1.61 -9.47
CA SER A 145 -5.67 0.25 -9.51
C SER A 145 -6.62 -0.72 -10.20
N GLN A 146 -7.92 -0.67 -9.90
CA GLN A 146 -8.91 -1.51 -10.57
C GLN A 146 -8.94 -1.25 -12.09
N ILE A 147 -8.93 0.02 -12.52
CA ILE A 147 -8.89 0.38 -13.95
C ILE A 147 -7.61 -0.13 -14.61
N VAL A 148 -6.44 0.07 -13.97
CA VAL A 148 -5.15 -0.39 -14.51
C VAL A 148 -5.11 -1.91 -14.61
N SER A 149 -5.70 -2.62 -13.65
CA SER A 149 -5.72 -4.09 -13.61
C SER A 149 -6.42 -4.73 -14.81
N GLU A 150 -7.28 -4.00 -15.51
CA GLU A 150 -7.89 -4.44 -16.77
C GLU A 150 -6.86 -4.68 -17.88
N THR A 151 -5.69 -4.03 -17.79
CA THR A 151 -4.65 -4.07 -18.82
C THR A 151 -3.29 -4.55 -18.30
N SER A 152 -2.98 -4.30 -17.02
CA SER A 152 -1.74 -4.73 -16.37
C SER A 152 -1.91 -4.88 -14.86
N ILE A 153 -1.79 -6.11 -14.35
CA ILE A 153 -1.82 -6.39 -12.90
C ILE A 153 -0.58 -5.79 -12.22
N GLU A 154 0.60 -5.90 -12.85
CA GLU A 154 1.86 -5.39 -12.29
C GLU A 154 1.80 -3.87 -12.05
N GLU A 155 1.27 -3.12 -13.01
CA GLU A 155 1.16 -1.67 -12.88
C GLU A 155 0.04 -1.27 -11.91
N ALA A 156 -1.03 -2.07 -11.79
CA ALA A 156 -2.08 -1.85 -10.81
C ALA A 156 -1.54 -1.97 -9.37
N ILE A 157 -0.67 -2.94 -9.11
CA ILE A 157 -0.02 -3.07 -7.80
C ILE A 157 0.87 -1.87 -7.50
N LYS A 158 1.61 -1.35 -8.50
CA LYS A 158 2.43 -0.13 -8.32
C LYS A 158 1.59 1.09 -7.97
N VAL A 159 0.35 1.19 -8.47
CA VAL A 159 -0.60 2.24 -8.06
C VAL A 159 -0.83 2.20 -6.55
N LEU A 160 -1.06 1.02 -5.97
CA LEU A 160 -1.31 0.87 -4.54
C LEU A 160 -0.03 0.99 -3.71
N GLU A 161 1.07 0.40 -4.19
CA GLU A 161 2.36 0.36 -3.51
C GLU A 161 2.91 1.76 -3.24
N TYR A 162 2.61 2.76 -4.07
CA TYR A 162 3.02 4.14 -3.82
C TYR A 162 2.68 4.61 -2.39
N ASN A 163 1.52 4.18 -1.87
CA ASN A 163 1.04 4.53 -0.52
C ASN A 163 1.53 3.58 0.58
N HIS A 164 2.52 2.72 0.31
CA HIS A 164 3.17 1.91 1.35
C HIS A 164 3.79 2.81 2.43
N PHE A 165 3.58 2.47 3.71
CA PHE A 165 4.00 3.36 4.80
C PHE A 165 5.52 3.63 4.81
N SER A 166 6.34 2.66 4.36
CA SER A 166 7.79 2.81 4.31
C SER A 166 8.28 3.68 3.14
N ASN A 167 7.39 4.03 2.21
CA ASN A 167 7.72 4.93 1.11
C ASN A 167 7.75 6.40 1.54
N LYS A 168 7.26 6.74 2.73
CA LYS A 168 7.36 8.09 3.28
C LYS A 168 8.84 8.46 3.51
N GLY A 169 9.30 9.52 2.86
CA GLY A 169 10.71 9.90 2.81
C GLY A 169 11.58 9.07 1.87
N ASN A 170 11.04 8.02 1.22
CA ASN A 170 11.79 7.18 0.29
C ASN A 170 11.62 7.67 -1.15
N ILE A 171 12.31 8.75 -1.48
CA ILE A 171 12.26 9.41 -2.79
C ILE A 171 12.62 8.45 -3.92
N GLN A 172 13.62 7.59 -3.71
CA GLN A 172 14.06 6.64 -4.74
C GLN A 172 12.97 5.63 -5.08
N ARG A 173 12.28 5.05 -4.08
CA ARG A 173 11.19 4.11 -4.34
C ARG A 173 9.98 4.79 -4.99
N LYS A 174 9.59 5.97 -4.52
CA LYS A 174 8.54 6.79 -5.14
C LYS A 174 8.85 7.10 -6.60
N LYS A 175 10.11 7.45 -6.91
CA LYS A 175 10.59 7.70 -8.28
C LYS A 175 10.43 6.47 -9.18
N GLU A 176 10.85 5.30 -8.72
CA GLU A 176 10.75 4.05 -9.49
C GLU A 176 9.30 3.71 -9.84
N ILE A 177 8.39 3.86 -8.87
CA ILE A 177 6.95 3.65 -9.09
C ILE A 177 6.41 4.66 -10.12
N LEU A 178 6.75 5.94 -9.97
CA LEU A 178 6.30 6.97 -10.92
C LEU A 178 6.84 6.77 -12.34
N ILE A 179 8.07 6.27 -12.51
CA ILE A 179 8.62 5.91 -13.82
C ILE A 179 7.78 4.78 -14.46
N ALA A 180 7.43 3.76 -13.68
CA ALA A 180 6.61 2.66 -14.17
C ALA A 180 5.23 3.15 -14.62
N LEU A 181 4.56 3.98 -13.80
CA LEU A 181 3.27 4.57 -14.13
C LEU A 181 3.34 5.52 -15.34
N ALA A 182 4.42 6.30 -15.48
CA ALA A 182 4.64 7.16 -16.64
C ALA A 182 4.80 6.34 -17.93
N ASN A 183 5.53 5.23 -17.87
CA ASN A 183 5.67 4.30 -19.00
C ASN A 183 4.34 3.63 -19.35
N TYR A 184 3.55 3.25 -18.33
CA TYR A 184 2.21 2.71 -18.51
C TYR A 184 1.27 3.69 -19.23
N LEU A 185 1.29 4.98 -18.85
CA LEU A 185 0.41 5.99 -19.45
C LEU A 185 0.85 6.46 -20.84
N GLU A 186 2.11 6.25 -21.22
CA GLU A 186 2.65 6.78 -22.47
C GLU A 186 1.89 6.36 -23.74
N PRO A 187 1.52 5.08 -23.93
CA PRO A 187 0.75 4.64 -25.09
C PRO A 187 -0.62 5.34 -25.19
N PHE A 188 -1.23 5.68 -24.06
CA PHE A 188 -2.56 6.30 -23.99
C PHE A 188 -2.53 7.81 -24.22
N ARG A 189 -1.35 8.44 -24.26
CA ARG A 189 -1.22 9.90 -24.40
C ARG A 189 -1.98 10.49 -25.58
N LYS A 190 -1.97 9.81 -26.73
CA LYS A 190 -2.69 10.28 -27.94
C LYS A 190 -4.19 10.15 -27.78
N GLU A 191 -4.65 9.03 -27.22
CA GLU A 191 -6.07 8.77 -26.98
C GLU A 191 -6.64 9.80 -25.99
N LEU A 192 -5.96 9.98 -24.85
CA LEU A 192 -6.29 10.97 -23.82
C LEU A 192 -6.42 12.39 -24.37
N ASN A 193 -5.46 12.82 -25.19
CA ASN A 193 -5.50 14.15 -25.79
C ASN A 193 -6.58 14.31 -26.85
N ASN A 194 -7.04 13.22 -27.46
CA ASN A 194 -8.00 13.23 -28.56
C ASN A 194 -9.42 12.78 -28.16
N SER A 195 -9.67 12.45 -26.89
CA SER A 195 -11.00 12.10 -26.38
C SER A 195 -11.92 13.31 -26.44
N GLU A 196 -13.00 13.21 -27.23
CA GLU A 196 -13.96 14.30 -27.36
C GLU A 196 -14.83 14.42 -26.12
N GLU A 197 -15.16 13.28 -25.51
CA GLU A 197 -15.87 13.21 -24.24
C GLU A 197 -15.15 14.00 -23.14
N LEU A 198 -13.82 13.87 -23.04
CA LEU A 198 -13.04 14.58 -22.04
C LEU A 198 -12.83 16.05 -22.40
N LYS A 199 -12.74 16.40 -23.69
CA LYS A 199 -12.64 17.80 -24.14
C LYS A 199 -13.89 18.61 -23.83
N ASP A 200 -15.05 17.97 -23.77
CA ASP A 200 -16.32 18.64 -23.44
C ASP A 200 -16.40 19.06 -21.96
N ILE A 201 -15.66 18.37 -21.07
CA ILE A 201 -15.74 18.60 -19.62
C ILE A 201 -14.45 19.18 -19.01
N LEU A 202 -13.30 19.09 -19.69
CA LEU A 202 -12.02 19.60 -19.23
C LEU A 202 -11.55 20.81 -20.05
N LYS A 203 -10.63 21.60 -19.47
CA LYS A 203 -10.06 22.77 -20.16
C LYS A 203 -9.10 22.30 -21.28
N VAL A 204 -9.34 22.81 -22.48
CA VAL A 204 -8.59 22.45 -23.70
C VAL A 204 -7.75 23.63 -24.22
N ASN A 205 -6.58 23.33 -24.77
CA ASN A 205 -5.78 24.25 -25.57
C ASN A 205 -5.26 23.53 -26.82
N ASN A 206 -5.41 24.13 -28.01
CA ASN A 206 -5.03 23.51 -29.30
C ASN A 206 -5.52 22.05 -29.44
N GLN A 207 -6.80 21.82 -29.14
CA GLN A 207 -7.46 20.50 -29.18
C GLN A 207 -6.89 19.45 -28.21
N LYS A 208 -6.05 19.84 -27.25
CA LYS A 208 -5.50 18.95 -26.22
C LYS A 208 -5.98 19.33 -24.83
N VAL A 209 -6.24 18.34 -23.99
CA VAL A 209 -6.60 18.54 -22.58
C VAL A 209 -5.39 19.05 -21.81
N ILE A 210 -5.52 20.24 -21.21
CA ILE A 210 -4.38 20.94 -20.58
C ILE A 210 -3.79 20.14 -19.41
N ALA A 211 -4.64 19.49 -18.61
CA ALA A 211 -4.19 18.72 -17.45
C ALA A 211 -3.26 17.56 -17.86
N PHE A 212 -3.57 16.89 -18.97
CA PHE A 212 -2.77 15.75 -19.44
C PHE A 212 -1.42 16.21 -19.97
N GLU A 213 -1.39 17.27 -20.78
CA GLU A 213 -0.11 17.80 -21.28
C GLU A 213 0.79 18.28 -20.14
N LYS A 214 0.20 18.89 -19.09
CA LYS A 214 0.95 19.28 -17.89
C LYS A 214 1.52 18.09 -17.12
N LEU A 215 0.77 17.00 -16.95
CA LEU A 215 1.28 15.78 -16.32
C LEU A 215 2.49 15.22 -17.09
N PHE A 216 2.37 15.09 -18.41
CA PHE A 216 3.49 14.61 -19.24
C PHE A 216 4.69 15.56 -19.22
N GLU A 217 4.46 16.87 -19.09
CA GLU A 217 5.52 17.84 -18.87
C GLU A 217 6.22 17.62 -17.51
N MET A 218 5.44 17.41 -16.44
CA MET A 218 5.97 17.10 -15.11
C MET A 218 6.81 15.82 -15.12
N TYR A 219 6.36 14.73 -15.77
CA TYR A 219 7.20 13.53 -15.90
C TYR A 219 8.57 13.80 -16.53
N ASN A 220 8.65 14.72 -17.51
CA ASN A 220 9.92 15.06 -18.14
C ASN A 220 10.79 15.99 -17.28
N ASN A 221 10.18 16.99 -16.63
CA ASN A 221 10.90 17.97 -15.82
C ASN A 221 11.44 17.38 -14.50
N PHE A 222 10.80 16.32 -14.00
CA PHE A 222 11.13 15.69 -12.72
C PHE A 222 11.91 14.36 -12.87
N GLY A 223 12.48 14.10 -14.05
CA GLY A 223 13.38 12.97 -14.28
C GLY A 223 12.69 11.60 -14.25
N LEU A 224 11.41 11.54 -14.62
CA LEU A 224 10.58 10.32 -14.57
C LEU A 224 10.39 9.67 -15.95
N ARG A 225 10.88 10.28 -17.03
CA ARG A 225 10.73 9.74 -18.39
C ARG A 225 11.87 10.14 -19.33
N HIS A 226 11.81 11.34 -19.90
CA HIS A 226 12.86 11.88 -20.76
C HIS A 226 13.37 13.18 -20.16
N ASN A 227 14.68 13.26 -19.93
CA ASN A 227 15.29 14.51 -19.50
C ASN A 227 15.20 15.53 -20.65
N ASN A 228 14.47 16.61 -20.41
CA ASN A 228 14.51 17.80 -21.25
C ASN A 228 15.51 18.81 -20.66
N SER A 229 15.64 19.97 -21.28
CA SER A 229 16.59 21.01 -20.86
C SER A 229 16.33 21.61 -19.47
N ASN A 230 15.14 21.44 -18.89
CA ASN A 230 14.78 21.98 -17.58
C ASN A 230 14.50 20.85 -16.58
N GLN A 231 15.50 20.48 -15.79
CA GLN A 231 15.37 19.41 -14.79
C GLN A 231 15.21 20.01 -13.40
N TYR A 232 13.96 20.26 -12.98
CA TYR A 232 13.67 20.90 -11.70
C TYR A 232 14.07 20.04 -10.50
N HIS A 233 14.08 18.71 -10.65
CA HIS A 233 14.44 17.80 -9.57
C HIS A 233 15.90 17.87 -9.11
N LEU A 234 16.80 18.52 -9.86
CA LEU A 234 18.23 18.56 -9.53
C LEU A 234 18.58 19.54 -8.41
N ASP A 235 17.78 20.59 -8.24
CA ASP A 235 18.07 21.71 -7.34
C ASP A 235 17.12 21.75 -6.12
N LEU A 236 16.22 20.78 -5.99
CA LEU A 236 15.23 20.71 -4.92
C LEU A 236 15.77 19.98 -3.69
N ALA A 237 15.33 20.40 -2.51
CA ALA A 237 15.50 19.62 -1.29
C ALA A 237 14.65 18.35 -1.34
N ASP A 238 15.05 17.34 -0.58
CA ASP A 238 14.41 16.02 -0.56
C ASP A 238 12.91 16.08 -0.20
N ASP A 239 12.54 16.90 0.78
CA ASP A 239 11.14 17.12 1.19
C ASP A 239 10.32 17.82 0.11
N GLU A 240 10.89 18.83 -0.55
CA GLU A 240 10.24 19.50 -1.68
C GLU A 240 10.08 18.56 -2.88
N LEU A 241 11.08 17.74 -3.17
CA LEU A 241 11.04 16.76 -4.26
C LEU A 241 9.99 15.68 -3.99
N GLU A 242 9.92 15.18 -2.76
CA GLU A 242 8.89 14.22 -2.35
C GLU A 242 7.49 14.80 -2.54
N GLN A 243 7.24 16.05 -2.13
CA GLN A 243 5.95 16.70 -2.34
C GLN A 243 5.59 16.80 -3.82
N TRP A 244 6.55 17.10 -4.70
CA TRP A 244 6.32 17.10 -6.14
C TRP A 244 5.99 15.71 -6.68
N TYR A 245 6.65 14.66 -6.17
CA TYR A 245 6.32 13.28 -6.54
C TYR A 245 4.90 12.91 -6.10
N ASP A 246 4.46 13.34 -4.92
CA ASP A 246 3.09 13.12 -4.43
C ASP A 246 2.04 13.86 -5.28
N ASP A 247 2.33 15.08 -5.72
CA ASP A 247 1.47 15.85 -6.62
C ASP A 247 1.40 15.21 -8.03
N ILE A 248 2.54 14.71 -8.54
CA ILE A 248 2.60 13.98 -9.81
C ILE A 248 1.82 12.67 -9.70
N TYR A 249 1.98 11.92 -8.61
CA TYR A 249 1.22 10.70 -8.35
C TYR A 249 -0.28 10.98 -8.31
N THR A 250 -0.72 12.00 -7.57
CA THR A 250 -2.13 12.43 -7.52
C THR A 250 -2.66 12.77 -8.92
N SER A 251 -1.88 13.50 -9.70
CA SER A 251 -2.22 13.83 -11.10
C SER A 251 -2.27 12.59 -11.99
N THR A 252 -1.41 11.60 -11.74
CA THR A 252 -1.42 10.29 -12.43
C THR A 252 -2.74 9.55 -12.15
N LEU A 253 -3.16 9.47 -10.89
CA LEU A 253 -4.45 8.85 -10.52
C LEU A 253 -5.62 9.55 -11.22
N PHE A 254 -5.62 10.88 -11.25
CA PHE A 254 -6.66 11.65 -11.93
C PHE A 254 -6.75 11.31 -13.43
N VAL A 255 -5.62 11.15 -14.12
CA VAL A 255 -5.62 10.77 -15.54
C VAL A 255 -6.16 9.36 -15.75
N ILE A 256 -5.76 8.39 -14.92
CA ILE A 256 -6.28 7.02 -14.99
C ILE A 256 -7.79 7.00 -14.81
N LEU A 257 -8.31 7.69 -13.79
CA LEU A 257 -9.75 7.80 -13.54
C LEU A 257 -10.48 8.48 -14.70
N SER A 258 -9.87 9.51 -15.31
CA SER A 258 -10.43 10.19 -16.48
C SER A 258 -10.55 9.26 -17.70
N MET A 259 -9.68 8.25 -17.85
CA MET A 259 -9.81 7.27 -18.93
C MET A 259 -11.10 6.46 -18.80
N ASP A 260 -11.45 6.04 -17.59
CA ASP A 260 -12.70 5.30 -17.38
C ASP A 260 -13.94 6.19 -17.52
N GLU A 261 -13.87 7.43 -16.99
CA GLU A 261 -14.94 8.42 -17.18
C GLU A 261 -15.22 8.69 -18.66
N SER A 262 -14.18 8.78 -19.50
CA SER A 262 -14.34 8.89 -20.96
C SER A 262 -15.19 7.75 -21.53
N ARG A 263 -14.96 6.51 -21.08
CA ARG A 263 -15.72 5.33 -21.54
C ARG A 263 -17.18 5.37 -21.05
N ILE A 264 -17.40 5.83 -19.81
CA ILE A 264 -18.74 6.01 -19.24
C ILE A 264 -19.52 7.04 -20.05
N LEU A 265 -18.92 8.19 -20.35
CA LEU A 265 -19.53 9.25 -21.15
C LEU A 265 -19.88 8.78 -22.56
N SER A 266 -19.00 8.03 -23.23
CA SER A 266 -19.31 7.45 -24.55
C SER A 266 -20.53 6.52 -24.48
N LYS A 267 -20.62 5.66 -23.46
CA LYS A 267 -21.78 4.76 -23.26
C LYS A 267 -23.07 5.56 -23.02
N LEU A 268 -23.02 6.60 -22.19
CA LEU A 268 -24.17 7.47 -21.94
C LEU A 268 -24.66 8.18 -23.20
N LYS A 269 -23.74 8.62 -24.07
CA LYS A 269 -24.09 9.22 -25.36
C LYS A 269 -24.83 8.22 -26.25
N THR A 270 -24.33 6.98 -26.35
CA THR A 270 -25.01 5.94 -27.14
C THR A 270 -26.41 5.60 -26.62
N LEU A 271 -26.63 5.64 -25.30
CA LEU A 271 -27.95 5.42 -24.70
C LEU A 271 -28.94 6.56 -24.96
N ARG A 272 -28.45 7.79 -25.16
CA ARG A 272 -29.29 8.95 -25.48
C ARG A 272 -29.68 9.02 -26.95
N GLU A 273 -28.87 8.43 -27.83
CA GLU A 273 -29.03 8.48 -29.28
C GLU A 273 -29.77 7.25 -29.86
N GLY A 274 -29.96 6.18 -29.06
CA GLY A 274 -30.74 4.98 -29.42
C GLY A 274 -32.16 5.01 -28.85
#